data_AF-V5GEH9-F1
#
_entry.id   AF-V5GEH9-F1
#
_cell.length_a   1.000
_cell.length_b   1.000
_cell.length_c   1.000
_cell.angle_alpha   90.00
_cell.angle_beta   90.00
_cell.angle_gamma   90.00
#
_symmetry.space_group_name_H-M   'P 1'
#
loop_
_entity.id
_entity.type
_entity.pdbx_description
1 polymer ?
#
loop_
_entity_poly.entity_id
_entity_poly.type
_entity_poly.pdbx_seq_one_letter_code
_entity_poly.pdbx_strand_id
1 'polypeptide(L)'
;MESEVPNSTVSWRIPNNWADITDTFHEAVTDLKLGELLHDDLFGLFEAMSAIEMMDPKMDAGMLCNRGVRKMVSFDQAIQDKILKLDGFSEQEIIGITDSTLACLVSWLEGHSLA
;
A
#
# COMPACT_ATOMS: atom_id res chain seq x y z
N MET A 1 -24.76 -18.51 2.76
CA MET A 1 -23.78 -19.28 1.97
C MET A 1 -22.49 -18.49 2.06
N GLU A 2 -21.89 -18.54 3.25
CA GLU A 2 -20.63 -17.87 3.57
C GLU A 2 -19.52 -18.73 2.97
N SER A 3 -18.85 -18.20 1.95
CA SER A 3 -17.67 -18.84 1.38
C SER A 3 -16.54 -18.70 2.39
N GLU A 4 -16.17 -19.82 2.99
CA GLU A 4 -15.01 -19.97 3.86
C GLU A 4 -13.75 -19.42 3.16
N VAL A 5 -13.11 -18.45 3.79
CA VAL A 5 -11.79 -17.94 3.37
C VAL A 5 -10.77 -19.04 3.70
N PRO A 6 -9.95 -19.51 2.74
CA PRO A 6 -9.00 -20.59 3.00
C PRO A 6 -8.01 -20.14 4.08
N ASN A 7 -7.92 -20.91 5.15
CA ASN A 7 -6.97 -20.72 6.24
C ASN A 7 -5.56 -21.02 5.72
N SER A 8 -4.95 -20.07 5.00
CA SER A 8 -3.56 -20.16 4.56
C SER A 8 -2.67 -19.98 5.78
N THR A 9 -2.27 -21.09 6.40
CA THR A 9 -1.25 -21.12 7.45
C THR A 9 0.11 -20.81 6.85
N VAL A 10 0.35 -19.52 6.57
CA VAL A 10 1.70 -19.03 6.32
C VAL A 10 2.45 -19.18 7.64
N SER A 11 3.26 -20.23 7.74
CA SER A 11 4.22 -20.43 8.84
C SER A 11 5.31 -19.37 8.69
N TRP A 12 5.08 -18.17 9.21
CA TRP A 12 6.14 -17.21 9.44
C TRP A 12 7.21 -17.90 10.27
N ARG A 13 8.45 -17.99 9.76
CA ARG A 13 9.57 -18.44 10.60
C ARG A 13 9.86 -17.33 11.58
N ILE A 14 9.17 -17.37 12.70
CA ILE A 14 9.45 -16.54 13.87
C ILE A 14 10.90 -16.83 14.25
N PRO A 15 11.82 -15.84 14.19
CA PRO A 15 13.18 -16.05 14.65
C PRO A 15 13.13 -16.60 16.08
N ASN A 16 13.97 -17.59 16.42
CA ASN A 16 13.92 -18.36 17.68
C ASN A 16 13.96 -17.55 18.99
N ASN A 17 14.04 -16.21 18.92
CA ASN A 17 14.10 -15.29 20.05
C ASN A 17 12.89 -14.34 20.15
N TRP A 18 11.81 -14.56 19.41
CA TRP A 18 10.60 -13.74 19.55
C TRP A 18 9.66 -14.39 20.55
N ALA A 19 9.17 -13.60 21.49
CA ALA A 19 8.11 -13.98 22.41
C ALA A 19 6.79 -13.41 21.89
N ASP A 20 5.75 -14.24 21.86
CA ASP A 20 4.39 -13.76 21.63
C ASP A 20 3.92 -13.00 22.88
N ILE A 21 3.51 -11.74 22.70
CA ILE A 21 3.04 -10.86 23.76
C ILE A 21 1.57 -10.47 23.57
N THR A 22 0.84 -11.13 22.66
CA THR A 22 -0.52 -10.74 22.28
C THR A 22 -1.44 -10.67 23.49
N ASP A 23 -1.49 -11.70 24.32
CA ASP A 23 -2.36 -11.75 25.50
C ASP A 23 -1.94 -10.72 26.55
N THR A 24 -0.65 -10.60 26.83
CA THR A 24 -0.09 -9.63 27.78
C THR A 24 -0.38 -8.19 27.36
N PHE A 25 -0.30 -7.89 26.07
CA PHE A 25 -0.62 -6.58 25.51
C PHE A 25 -2.11 -6.26 25.69
N HIS A 26 -3.01 -7.20 25.36
CA HIS A 26 -4.44 -7.00 25.53
C HIS A 26 -4.85 -6.82 27.00
N GLU A 27 -4.22 -7.56 27.93
CA GLU A 27 -4.43 -7.39 29.36
C GLU A 27 -4.03 -5.98 29.82
N ALA A 28 -2.84 -5.51 29.46
CA ALA A 28 -2.35 -4.18 29.83
C ALA A 28 -3.21 -3.04 29.27
N VAL A 29 -3.81 -3.22 28.08
CA VAL A 29 -4.69 -2.21 27.48
C VAL A 29 -5.99 -2.02 28.26
N THR A 30 -6.41 -2.98 29.08
CA THR A 30 -7.65 -2.85 29.88
C THR A 30 -7.58 -1.76 30.96
N ASP A 31 -6.38 -1.34 31.34
CA ASP A 31 -6.16 -0.27 32.32
C ASP A 31 -6.39 1.14 31.73
N LEU A 32 -6.37 1.28 30.40
CA LEU A 32 -6.64 2.56 29.70
C LEU A 32 -8.13 2.89 29.73
N LYS A 33 -8.46 4.11 30.15
CA LYS A 33 -9.84 4.63 30.11
C LYS A 33 -10.16 5.20 28.75
N LEU A 34 -11.46 5.37 28.49
CA LEU A 34 -11.95 6.03 27.29
C LEU A 34 -11.35 7.44 27.16
N GLY A 35 -10.66 7.68 26.05
CA GLY A 35 -9.99 8.96 25.75
C GLY A 35 -8.53 9.04 26.21
N GLU A 36 -8.00 8.02 26.89
CA GLU A 36 -6.58 7.93 27.21
C GLU A 36 -5.80 7.30 26.04
N LEU A 37 -4.56 7.76 25.85
CA LEU A 37 -3.64 7.26 24.82
C LEU A 37 -2.24 7.17 25.43
N LEU A 38 -1.59 6.02 25.27
CA LEU A 38 -0.20 5.84 25.64
C LEU A 38 0.69 6.09 24.41
N HIS A 39 1.57 7.08 24.51
CA HIS A 39 2.58 7.37 23.50
C HIS A 39 3.81 8.03 24.15
N ASP A 40 4.90 8.13 23.41
CA ASP A 40 6.12 8.82 23.87
C ASP A 40 5.91 10.34 23.91
N ASP A 41 6.52 11.03 24.88
CA ASP A 41 6.41 12.48 25.06
C ASP A 41 6.87 13.29 23.83
N LEU A 42 7.76 12.72 23.01
CA LEU A 42 8.27 13.36 21.79
C LEU A 42 7.40 13.10 20.56
N PHE A 43 6.43 12.17 20.65
CA PHE A 43 5.56 11.82 19.53
C PHE A 43 4.26 12.64 19.55
N GLY A 44 4.07 13.47 18.53
CA GLY A 44 2.91 14.34 18.42
C GLY A 44 1.72 13.69 17.68
N LEU A 45 0.49 13.98 18.11
CA LEU A 45 -0.72 13.49 17.42
C LEU A 45 -0.85 13.98 15.97
N PHE A 46 -0.24 15.11 15.63
CA PHE A 46 -0.21 15.59 14.25
C PHE A 46 0.57 14.65 13.33
N GLU A 47 1.61 14.00 13.85
CA GLU A 47 2.40 13.01 13.09
C GLU A 47 1.56 11.75 12.83
N ALA A 48 0.79 11.33 13.83
CA ALA A 48 -0.13 10.20 13.74
C ALA A 48 -1.22 10.38 12.65
N MET A 49 -1.59 11.62 12.31
CA MET A 49 -2.58 11.88 11.24
C MET A 49 -2.12 11.43 9.86
N SER A 50 -0.81 11.28 9.65
CA SER A 50 -0.23 10.79 8.39
C SER A 50 -0.03 9.27 8.37
N ALA A 51 -0.32 8.58 9.47
CA ALA A 51 -0.13 7.14 9.56
C ALA A 51 -1.06 6.41 8.58
N ILE A 52 -0.56 5.32 7.99
CA ILE A 52 -1.35 4.44 7.13
C ILE A 52 -2.19 3.53 8.02
N GLU A 53 -3.49 3.48 7.75
CA GLU A 53 -4.41 2.55 8.39
C GLU A 53 -4.50 1.27 7.55
N MET A 54 -3.97 0.17 8.08
CA MET A 54 -4.06 -1.14 7.43
C MET A 54 -5.52 -1.57 7.30
N MET A 55 -5.85 -2.24 6.20
CA MET A 55 -7.20 -2.72 5.87
C MET A 55 -8.24 -1.63 5.58
N ASP A 56 -7.88 -0.34 5.60
CA ASP A 56 -8.78 0.72 5.14
C ASP A 56 -8.77 0.82 3.59
N PRO A 57 -9.92 0.77 2.89
CA PRO A 57 -9.95 0.78 1.43
C PRO A 57 -9.45 2.06 0.73
N LYS A 58 -9.24 3.16 1.45
CA LYS A 58 -8.72 4.44 0.91
C LYS A 58 -7.28 4.68 1.32
N MET A 59 -6.88 4.27 2.52
CA MET A 59 -5.55 4.50 3.08
C MET A 59 -4.58 3.34 2.82
N ASP A 60 -5.07 2.12 2.65
CA ASP A 60 -4.26 0.94 2.38
C ASP A 60 -4.17 0.64 0.87
N ALA A 61 -2.99 0.85 0.29
CA ALA A 61 -2.72 0.55 -1.11
C ALA A 61 -2.88 -0.95 -1.44
N GLY A 62 -2.65 -1.85 -0.46
CA GLY A 62 -2.89 -3.28 -0.61
C GLY A 62 -4.37 -3.63 -0.82
N MET A 63 -5.28 -2.79 -0.31
CA MET A 63 -6.73 -2.96 -0.45
C MET A 63 -7.26 -2.45 -1.80
N LEU A 64 -6.48 -1.64 -2.54
CA LEU A 64 -6.86 -1.12 -3.87
C LEU A 64 -6.98 -2.21 -4.95
N CYS A 65 -6.55 -3.44 -4.67
CA CYS A 65 -6.73 -4.61 -5.54
C CYS A 65 -8.20 -4.86 -5.96
N ASN A 66 -9.18 -4.29 -5.24
CA ASN A 66 -10.62 -4.47 -5.53
C ASN A 66 -11.31 -3.28 -6.21
N ARG A 67 -10.64 -2.15 -6.47
CA ARG A 67 -11.31 -0.92 -6.96
C ARG A 67 -11.06 -0.55 -8.44
N GLY A 68 -10.30 -1.34 -9.18
CA GLY A 68 -10.13 -1.12 -10.61
C GLY A 68 -9.44 -2.28 -11.32
N VAL A 69 -9.75 -2.44 -12.62
CA VAL A 69 -9.33 -3.51 -13.55
C VAL A 69 -7.79 -3.68 -13.70
N ARG A 70 -6.97 -2.86 -13.03
CA ARG A 70 -5.52 -2.93 -13.14
C ARG A 70 -4.93 -3.79 -12.04
N LYS A 71 -4.72 -5.08 -12.34
CA LYS A 71 -3.79 -5.92 -11.61
C LYS A 71 -2.46 -5.18 -11.54
N MET A 72 -1.94 -4.93 -10.34
CA MET A 72 -0.59 -4.37 -10.19
C MET A 72 0.38 -5.45 -10.66
N VAL A 73 1.00 -5.22 -11.83
CA VAL A 73 1.94 -6.15 -12.45
C VAL A 73 3.33 -5.59 -12.16
N SER A 74 4.24 -6.41 -11.64
CA SER A 74 5.65 -6.00 -11.53
C SER A 74 6.22 -5.77 -12.93
N PHE A 75 7.33 -5.03 -13.01
CA PHE A 75 8.01 -4.79 -14.28
C PHE A 75 8.35 -6.10 -15.00
N ASP A 76 8.96 -7.06 -14.29
CA ASP A 76 9.31 -8.36 -14.84
C ASP A 76 8.09 -9.15 -15.33
N GLN A 77 7.00 -9.11 -14.57
CA GLN A 77 5.76 -9.79 -14.93
C GLN A 77 5.09 -9.12 -16.14
N ALA A 78 5.16 -7.79 -16.26
CA ALA A 78 4.63 -7.05 -17.42
C ALA A 78 5.40 -7.37 -18.71
N ILE A 79 6.71 -7.62 -18.60
CA ILE A 79 7.54 -8.10 -19.71
C ILE A 79 7.16 -9.54 -20.08
N GLN A 80 7.06 -10.44 -19.09
CA GLN A 80 6.68 -11.84 -19.31
C GLN A 80 5.29 -11.97 -19.96
N ASP A 81 4.34 -11.16 -19.49
CA ASP A 81 2.96 -11.14 -19.99
C ASP A 81 2.83 -10.35 -21.31
N LYS A 82 3.93 -9.78 -21.83
CA LYS A 82 3.98 -8.95 -23.04
C LYS A 82 3.00 -7.77 -23.04
N ILE A 83 2.71 -7.26 -21.84
CA ILE A 83 1.86 -6.09 -21.64
C ILE A 83 2.66 -4.81 -21.94
N LEU A 84 3.98 -4.83 -21.65
CA LEU A 84 4.88 -3.71 -21.86
C LEU A 84 5.73 -3.91 -23.12
N LYS A 85 5.61 -3.00 -24.07
CA LYS A 85 6.49 -2.91 -25.25
C LYS A 85 7.82 -2.28 -24.81
N LEU A 86 8.94 -2.91 -25.17
CA LEU A 86 10.28 -2.44 -24.80
C LEU A 86 11.04 -1.81 -25.98
N ASP A 87 10.73 -2.24 -27.20
CA ASP A 87 11.40 -1.83 -28.43
C ASP A 87 10.43 -1.76 -29.62
N GLY A 88 10.93 -1.34 -30.79
CA GLY A 88 10.15 -1.28 -32.02
C GLY A 88 9.02 -0.24 -32.02
N PHE A 89 9.19 0.86 -31.29
CA PHE A 89 8.22 1.95 -31.26
C PHE A 89 8.12 2.66 -32.61
N SER A 90 6.89 2.98 -33.04
CA SER A 90 6.67 3.87 -34.17
C SER A 90 6.91 5.33 -33.75
N GLU A 91 7.14 6.20 -34.73
CA GLU A 91 7.31 7.64 -34.51
C GLU A 91 6.10 8.24 -33.78
N GLN A 92 4.88 7.80 -34.12
CA GLN A 92 3.64 8.24 -33.48
C GLN A 92 3.58 7.81 -32.01
N GLU A 93 4.02 6.59 -31.68
CA GLU A 93 4.05 6.09 -30.31
C GLU A 93 5.06 6.89 -29.47
N ILE A 94 6.24 7.18 -30.01
CA ILE A 94 7.27 7.99 -29.34
C ILE A 94 6.73 9.40 -29.04
N ILE A 95 6.06 10.03 -30.02
CA ILE A 95 5.43 11.33 -29.84
C ILE A 95 4.35 11.25 -28.76
N GLY A 96 3.49 10.22 -28.78
CA GLY A 96 2.42 10.06 -27.79
C GLY A 96 2.95 9.86 -26.36
N ILE A 97 4.03 9.09 -26.19
CA ILE A 97 4.71 8.94 -24.89
C ILE A 97 5.30 10.28 -24.44
N THR A 98 5.93 11.01 -25.36
CA THR A 98 6.53 12.32 -25.05
C THR A 98 5.45 13.34 -24.65
N ASP A 99 4.33 13.39 -25.36
CA ASP A 99 3.20 14.26 -25.05
C ASP A 99 2.59 13.92 -23.68
N SER A 100 2.35 12.64 -23.42
CA SER A 100 1.79 12.18 -22.13
C SER A 100 2.71 12.49 -20.95
N THR A 101 4.02 12.28 -21.10
CA THR A 101 5.01 12.58 -20.06
C THR A 101 5.12 14.08 -19.79
N LEU A 102 5.06 14.92 -20.84
CA LEU A 102 5.02 16.37 -20.69
C LEU A 102 3.72 16.84 -20.01
N ALA A 103 2.57 16.27 -20.36
CA ALA A 103 1.30 16.59 -19.70
C ALA A 103 1.32 16.23 -18.20
N CYS A 104 1.86 15.06 -17.84
CA CYS A 104 2.09 14.68 -16.45
C CYS A 104 3.02 15.68 -15.73
N LEU A 105 4.11 16.09 -16.37
CA LEU A 105 5.04 17.08 -15.82
C LEU A 105 4.36 18.42 -15.56
N VAL A 106 3.59 18.94 -16.52
CA VAL A 106 2.84 20.19 -16.37
C VAL A 106 1.82 20.07 -15.22
N SER A 107 1.05 18.98 -15.17
CA SER A 107 0.07 18.75 -14.10
C SER A 107 0.73 18.75 -12.71
N TRP A 108 1.91 18.14 -12.60
CA TRP A 108 2.68 18.17 -11.36
C TRP A 108 3.16 19.58 -10.99
N LEU A 109 3.64 20.36 -11.96
CA LEU A 109 4.02 21.76 -11.74
C LEU A 109 2.85 22.66 -11.30
N GLU A 110 1.62 22.31 -11.71
CA GLU A 110 0.38 22.96 -11.26
C GLU A 110 -0.06 22.53 -9.84
N GLY A 111 0.63 21.57 -9.23
CA GLY A 111 0.39 21.13 -7.85
C GLY A 111 -0.45 19.86 -7.73
N HIS A 112 -0.72 19.15 -8.83
CA HIS A 112 -1.34 17.83 -8.76
C HIS A 112 -0.34 16.76 -8.28
N SER A 113 -0.86 15.66 -7.72
CA SER A 113 -0.04 14.49 -7.39
C SER A 113 0.63 13.94 -8.64
N LEU A 114 1.93 13.63 -8.51
CA LEU A 114 2.69 12.93 -9.55
C LEU A 114 2.38 11.43 -9.60
N ALA A 115 2.00 10.87 -8.44
CA ALA A 115 1.70 9.46 -8.21
C ALA A 115 0.22 9.16 -8.40
#